data_AF-A0A0P7AH16-F1
#
_entry.id   AF-A0A0P7AH16-F1
#
_cell.length_a   1.000
_cell.length_b   1.000
_cell.length_c   1.000
_cell.angle_alpha   90.00
_cell.angle_beta   90.00
_cell.angle_gamma   90.00
#
_symmetry.space_group_name_H-M   'P 1'
#
loop_
_entity.id
_entity.type
_entity.pdbx_description
1 polymer ?
#
loop_
_entity_poly.entity_id
_entity_poly.type
_entity_poly.pdbx_seq_one_letter_code
_entity_poly.pdbx_strand_id
1 'polypeptide(L)'
;MYHALFLMLLSALPNVATTVKTTVFYLVVFGLIFFSGSIYLLATNVLTSFDFKKIGFITPIGGTLLIAAWGVLLYNVLSRK
;
A
#
# COMPACT_ATOMS: atom_id res chain seq x y z
N MET A 1 6.85 0.01 8.23
CA MET A 1 6.47 0.03 9.66
C MET A 1 5.06 0.58 9.87
N TYR A 2 4.75 1.83 9.53
CA TYR A 2 3.41 2.41 9.73
C TYR A 2 2.26 1.62 9.09
N HIS A 3 2.50 0.98 7.94
CA HIS A 3 1.47 0.20 7.26
C HIS A 3 1.17 -1.14 7.95
N ALA A 4 2.13 -1.70 8.69
CA ALA A 4 1.88 -2.87 9.52
C ALA A 4 0.98 -2.49 10.72
N LEU A 5 1.27 -1.35 11.36
CA LEU A 5 0.41 -0.79 12.41
C LEU A 5 -1.00 -0.48 11.88
N PHE A 6 -1.09 0.06 10.65
CA PHE A 6 -2.37 0.29 9.97
C PHE A 6 -3.16 -1.01 9.78
N LEU A 7 -2.54 -2.09 9.30
CA LEU A 7 -3.22 -3.39 9.16
C LEU A 7 -3.61 -4.02 10.51
N MET A 8 -2.79 -3.82 11.54
CA MET A 8 -3.12 -4.25 12.91
C MET A 8 -4.33 -3.48 13.45
N LEU A 9 -4.42 -2.17 13.19
CA LEU A 9 -5.58 -1.36 13.56
C LEU A 9 -6.82 -1.79 12.77
N LEU A 10 -6.68 -2.04 11.46
CA LEU A 10 -7.76 -2.51 10.59
C LEU A 10 -8.39 -3.82 11.11
N SER A 11 -7.58 -4.77 11.59
CA SER A 11 -8.09 -6.03 12.12
C SER A 11 -8.87 -5.82 13.42
N ALA A 12 -8.40 -4.92 14.29
CA ALA A 12 -9.01 -4.58 15.57
C ALA A 12 -10.36 -3.82 15.47
N LEU A 13 -10.70 -3.22 14.33
CA LEU A 13 -11.97 -2.49 14.16
C LEU A 13 -13.17 -3.46 14.08
N PRO A 14 -14.14 -3.41 15.02
CA PRO A 14 -15.23 -4.39 15.08
C PRO A 14 -16.32 -4.19 14.00
N ASN A 15 -16.53 -2.95 13.53
CA ASN A 15 -17.68 -2.58 12.70
C ASN A 15 -17.36 -2.40 11.19
N VAL A 16 -16.16 -2.82 10.77
CA VAL A 16 -15.73 -2.80 9.36
C VAL A 16 -16.03 -4.15 8.73
N ALA A 17 -16.76 -4.16 7.62
CA ALA A 17 -17.10 -5.39 6.92
C ALA A 17 -15.84 -6.16 6.47
N THR A 18 -15.88 -7.50 6.53
CA THR A 18 -14.76 -8.36 6.12
C THR A 18 -14.31 -8.08 4.68
N THR A 19 -15.24 -7.80 3.77
CA THR A 19 -14.93 -7.44 2.38
C THR A 19 -14.05 -6.18 2.30
N VAL A 20 -14.36 -5.15 3.09
CA VAL A 20 -13.57 -3.92 3.16
C VAL A 20 -12.20 -4.18 3.78
N LYS A 21 -12.13 -4.96 4.87
CA LYS A 21 -10.84 -5.36 5.47
C LYS A 21 -9.94 -6.07 4.45
N THR A 22 -10.51 -7.00 3.68
CA THR A 22 -9.79 -7.73 2.62
C THR A 22 -9.32 -6.80 1.50
N THR A 23 -10.17 -5.89 1.03
CA THR A 23 -9.78 -4.89 0.01
C THR A 23 -8.62 -4.01 0.50
N VAL A 24 -8.73 -3.44 1.71
CA VAL A 24 -7.68 -2.59 2.30
C VAL A 24 -6.40 -3.40 2.49
N PHE A 25 -6.48 -4.65 2.93
CA PHE A 25 -5.32 -5.53 3.08
C PHE A 25 -4.56 -5.70 1.76
N TYR A 26 -5.23 -6.06 0.67
CA TYR A 26 -4.58 -6.24 -0.62
C TYR A 26 -4.01 -4.93 -1.18
N LEU A 27 -4.74 -3.81 -1.04
CA LEU A 27 -4.23 -2.50 -1.44
C LEU A 27 -2.93 -2.14 -0.71
N VAL A 28 -2.85 -2.42 0.59
CA VAL A 28 -1.62 -2.18 1.37
C VAL A 28 -0.50 -3.11 0.94
N VAL A 29 -0.75 -4.40 0.79
CA VAL A 29 0.28 -5.39 0.45
C VAL A 29 0.87 -5.10 -0.93
N PHE A 30 0.04 -4.95 -1.96
CA PHE A 30 0.52 -4.63 -3.31
C PHE A 30 1.14 -3.23 -3.37
N GLY A 31 0.55 -2.25 -2.66
CA GLY A 31 1.11 -0.92 -2.53
C GLY A 31 2.52 -0.92 -1.93
N LEU A 32 2.76 -1.71 -0.86
CA LEU A 32 4.07 -1.87 -0.25
C LEU A 32 5.08 -2.54 -1.20
N ILE A 33 4.68 -3.62 -1.87
CA ILE A 33 5.54 -4.32 -2.83
C ILE A 33 5.96 -3.37 -3.95
N PHE A 34 5.03 -2.63 -4.55
CA PHE A 34 5.32 -1.70 -5.64
C PHE A 34 6.10 -0.48 -5.17
N PHE A 35 5.69 0.15 -4.06
CA PHE A 35 6.33 1.37 -3.56
C PHE A 35 7.74 1.08 -3.04
N SER A 36 7.86 0.23 -2.02
CA SER A 36 9.14 -0.04 -1.37
C SER A 36 10.05 -0.93 -2.22
N GLY A 37 9.49 -1.94 -2.90
CA GLY A 37 10.26 -2.81 -3.78
C GLY A 37 10.93 -2.04 -4.92
N SER A 38 10.20 -1.12 -5.57
CA SER A 38 10.79 -0.31 -6.64
C SER A 38 11.89 0.62 -6.15
N ILE A 39 11.75 1.26 -4.97
CA ILE A 39 12.79 2.12 -4.40
C ILE A 39 14.03 1.30 -4.01
N TYR A 40 13.87 0.09 -3.47
CA TYR A 40 15.01 -0.78 -3.16
C TYR A 40 15.78 -1.20 -4.41
N LEU A 41 15.09 -1.55 -5.49
CA LEU A 41 15.73 -1.80 -6.78
C LEU A 41 16.41 -0.55 -7.32
N LEU A 42 15.76 0.61 -7.21
CA LEU A 42 16.34 1.88 -7.65
C LEU A 42 17.62 2.23 -6.87
N ALA A 43 17.67 1.90 -5.58
CA ALA A 43 18.83 2.11 -4.72
C ALA A 43 20.02 1.21 -5.09
N THR A 44 19.78 0.05 -5.72
CA THR A 44 20.84 -0.87 -6.17
C THR A 44 21.27 -0.66 -7.63
N ASN A 45 20.80 0.40 -8.29
CA ASN A 45 21.20 0.75 -9.67
C ASN A 45 22.72 0.81 -9.88
N VAL A 46 23.47 1.35 -8.92
CA VAL A 46 24.93 1.45 -9.04
C VAL A 46 25.61 0.07 -8.97
N LEU A 47 24.93 -0.93 -8.40
CA LEU A 47 25.42 -2.28 -8.18
C LEU A 47 24.92 -3.28 -9.22
N THR A 48 24.13 -2.86 -10.20
CA THR A 48 23.46 -3.73 -11.17
C THR A 48 23.61 -3.19 -12.59
N SER A 49 23.64 -4.07 -13.59
CA SER A 49 23.77 -3.68 -15.00
C SER A 49 22.47 -3.17 -15.63
N PHE A 50 21.35 -3.33 -14.93
CA PHE A 50 20.03 -2.88 -15.36
C PHE A 50 19.71 -1.49 -14.79
N ASP A 51 19.28 -0.56 -15.64
CA ASP A 51 18.83 0.76 -15.21
C ASP A 51 17.36 0.72 -14.72
N PHE A 52 17.19 0.57 -13.42
CA PHE A 52 15.90 0.58 -12.73
C PHE A 52 15.16 1.92 -12.79
N LYS A 53 15.78 3.03 -13.24
CA LYS A 53 15.03 4.29 -13.46
C LYS A 53 13.91 4.10 -14.48
N LYS A 54 14.06 3.16 -15.42
CA LYS A 54 13.04 2.80 -16.41
C LYS A 54 11.72 2.33 -15.78
N ILE A 55 11.79 1.76 -14.58
CA ILE A 55 10.61 1.30 -13.83
C ILE A 55 10.25 2.24 -12.66
N GLY A 56 10.83 3.43 -12.60
CA GLY A 56 10.59 4.40 -11.51
C GLY A 56 9.12 4.83 -11.38
N PHE A 57 8.33 4.70 -12.44
CA PHE A 57 6.88 4.95 -12.41
C PHE A 57 6.09 3.92 -11.57
N ILE A 58 6.68 2.78 -11.19
CA ILE A 58 6.04 1.81 -10.28
C ILE A 58 5.90 2.39 -8.87
N THR A 59 6.82 3.24 -8.43
CA THR A 59 6.77 3.89 -7.12
C THR A 59 5.48 4.71 -6.93
N PRO A 60 5.11 5.66 -7.80
CA PRO A 60 3.86 6.40 -7.63
C PRO A 60 2.62 5.51 -7.72
N ILE A 61 2.61 4.44 -8.52
CA ILE A 61 1.50 3.46 -8.54
C ILE A 61 1.34 2.81 -7.16
N GLY A 62 2.45 2.36 -6.56
CA GLY A 62 2.46 1.83 -5.20
C GLY A 62 1.90 2.85 -4.20
N GLY A 63 2.34 4.11 -4.30
CA GLY A 63 1.84 5.21 -3.46
C GLY A 63 0.34 5.44 -3.62
N THR A 64 -0.19 5.41 -4.84
CA THR A 64 -1.63 5.52 -5.12
C THR A 64 -2.43 4.39 -4.49
N LEU A 65 -1.94 3.15 -4.54
CA LEU A 65 -2.59 2.01 -3.89
C LEU A 65 -2.66 2.20 -2.36
N LEU A 66 -1.59 2.72 -1.76
CA LEU A 66 -1.52 3.01 -0.33
C LEU A 66 -2.49 4.13 0.07
N ILE A 67 -2.58 5.19 -0.72
CA ILE A 67 -3.57 6.27 -0.52
C ILE A 67 -4.99 5.73 -0.67
N ALA A 68 -5.25 4.90 -1.68
CA ALA A 68 -6.55 4.27 -1.90
C ALA A 68 -6.96 3.37 -0.73
N ALA A 69 -6.02 2.66 -0.11
CA ALA A 69 -6.30 1.84 1.08
C ALA A 69 -6.88 2.67 2.23
N TRP A 70 -6.29 3.84 2.50
CA TRP A 70 -6.82 4.79 3.48
C TRP A 70 -8.17 5.37 3.05
N GLY A 71 -8.32 5.74 1.78
CA GLY A 71 -9.56 6.28 1.24
C GLY A 71 -10.74 5.31 1.36
N VAL A 72 -10.53 4.02 1.04
CA VAL A 72 -11.55 2.98 1.16
C VAL A 72 -11.97 2.77 2.62
N LEU A 73 -11.01 2.71 3.55
CA LEU A 73 -11.33 2.60 4.97
C LEU A 73 -12.10 3.81 5.48
N LEU A 74 -11.63 5.02 5.16
CA LEU A 74 -12.26 6.27 5.58
C LEU A 74 -13.69 6.37 5.06
N TYR A 75 -13.90 6.08 3.78
CA TYR A 75 -15.23 6.06 3.18
C TYR A 75 -16.15 5.06 3.88
N ASN A 76 -15.67 3.85 4.20
CA ASN A 76 -16.49 2.86 4.90
C ASN A 76 -16.89 3.32 6.31
N VAL A 77 -15.98 3.97 7.04
CA VAL A 77 -16.25 4.48 8.39
C VAL A 77 -17.22 5.67 8.36
N LEU A 78 -17.08 6.57 7.39
CA LEU A 78 -17.94 7.75 7.27
C LEU A 78 -19.35 7.43 6.76
N SER A 79 -19.47 6.50 5.80
CA SER A 79 -20.77 6.10 5.23
C SER A 79 -21.57 5.15 6.14
N ARG A 80 -21.01 4.73 7.27
CA ARG A 80 -21.68 3.91 8.30
C ARG A 80 -22.11 4.70 9.54
N LYS A 81 -21.97 6.03 9.52
CA LYS A 81 -22.72 6.94 10.40
C LYS A 81 -24.13 7.13 9.85
#